data_AF-A0A9D5VUJ5-F1
#
_entry.id   AF-A0A9D5VUJ5-F1
#
_cell.length_a   1.000
_cell.length_b   1.000
_cell.length_c   1.000
_cell.angle_alpha   90.00
_cell.angle_beta   90.00
_cell.angle_gamma   90.00
#
_symmetry.space_group_name_H-M   'P 1'
#
loop_
_entity.id
_entity.type
_entity.pdbx_description
1 polymer ?
#
loop_
_entity_poly.entity_id
_entity_poly.type
_entity_poly.pdbx_seq_one_letter_code
_entity_poly.pdbx_strand_id
1 'polypeptide(L)'
;MQTSRLLDETSEKISRMLEREGFLSLPISSDKPVEIFKYNPETGKKFRQTRVLGFLSLKHAAISCGMGEIGWNNLLLTPEFGPHQRLCAIVTEAPIKADPMGKIELCKKCGRCIKACPSGALQDDRYDVDRCFSFWSYGFKRLAPVKFWEWPGYLKMILQHLKRRDIIIETAQTYITDVDNCIECMRVCKVGAMWEKIRPDSLPLQKSGGTEE
;
A
#
# COMPACT_ATOMS: atom_id res chain seq x y z
N MET A 1 -8.78 -2.53 -9.33
CA MET A 1 -8.14 -3.86 -9.22
C MET A 1 -9.15 -5.01 -9.08
N GLN A 2 -8.99 -6.13 -9.81
CA GLN A 2 -9.93 -7.27 -9.74
C GLN A 2 -10.05 -7.89 -8.33
N THR A 3 -8.98 -7.89 -7.54
CA THR A 3 -8.96 -8.45 -6.18
C THR A 3 -9.68 -7.58 -5.15
N SER A 4 -9.53 -6.25 -5.21
CA SER A 4 -10.32 -5.33 -4.36
C SER A 4 -11.81 -5.49 -4.60
N ARG A 5 -12.21 -5.68 -5.88
CA ARG A 5 -13.61 -5.88 -6.24
C ARG A 5 -14.20 -7.13 -5.56
N LEU A 6 -13.46 -8.23 -5.50
CA LEU A 6 -13.93 -9.44 -4.80
C LEU A 6 -14.12 -9.20 -3.30
N LEU A 7 -13.24 -8.44 -2.67
CA LEU A 7 -13.36 -8.08 -1.26
C LEU A 7 -14.56 -7.15 -1.00
N ASP A 8 -14.75 -6.15 -1.85
CA ASP A 8 -15.88 -5.23 -1.75
C ASP A 8 -17.21 -5.97 -2.00
N GLU A 9 -17.29 -6.84 -3.01
CA GLU A 9 -18.46 -7.69 -3.28
C GLU A 9 -18.77 -8.64 -2.11
N THR A 10 -17.73 -9.21 -1.49
CA THR A 10 -17.89 -10.08 -0.32
C THR A 10 -18.38 -9.28 0.89
N SER A 11 -17.80 -8.10 1.12
CA SER A 11 -18.19 -7.20 2.22
C SER A 11 -19.65 -6.76 2.07
N GLU A 12 -20.06 -6.42 0.85
CA GLU A 12 -21.45 -6.07 0.52
C GLU A 12 -22.42 -7.24 0.79
N LYS A 13 -22.05 -8.47 0.37
CA LYS A 13 -22.90 -9.66 0.62
C LYS A 13 -23.08 -9.92 2.11
N ILE A 14 -22.00 -9.85 2.89
CA ILE A 14 -22.06 -10.03 4.35
C ILE A 14 -22.86 -8.90 5.00
N SER A 15 -22.67 -7.64 4.57
CA SER A 15 -23.45 -6.51 5.07
C SER A 15 -24.95 -6.72 4.86
N ARG A 16 -25.36 -7.15 3.67
CA ARG A 16 -26.77 -7.47 3.37
C ARG A 16 -27.31 -8.65 4.17
N MET A 17 -26.47 -9.61 4.52
CA MET A 17 -26.87 -10.70 5.42
C MET A 17 -27.16 -10.16 6.82
N LEU A 18 -26.28 -9.33 7.37
CA LEU A 18 -26.47 -8.69 8.68
C LEU A 18 -27.70 -7.76 8.70
N GLU A 19 -27.92 -7.00 7.64
CA GLU A 19 -29.12 -6.14 7.51
C GLU A 19 -30.42 -6.95 7.47
N ARG A 20 -30.43 -8.13 6.83
CA ARG A 20 -31.60 -9.03 6.83
C ARG A 20 -31.89 -9.59 8.22
N GLU A 21 -30.89 -9.69 9.07
CA GLU A 21 -31.03 -10.06 10.48
C GLU A 21 -31.40 -8.86 11.37
N GLY A 22 -31.52 -7.64 10.79
CA GLY A 22 -31.95 -6.43 11.48
C GLY A 22 -30.81 -5.57 12.04
N PHE A 23 -29.56 -5.84 11.67
CA PHE A 23 -28.39 -5.06 12.13
C PHE A 23 -27.91 -4.07 11.07
N LEU A 24 -27.85 -2.79 11.42
CA LEU A 24 -27.26 -1.77 10.55
C LEU A 24 -25.81 -2.12 10.25
N SER A 25 -25.44 -2.09 8.96
CA SER A 25 -24.11 -2.50 8.50
C SER A 25 -23.63 -1.61 7.37
N LEU A 26 -22.36 -1.22 7.41
CA LEU A 26 -21.70 -0.36 6.42
C LEU A 26 -20.39 -1.02 5.97
N PRO A 27 -20.32 -1.55 4.74
CA PRO A 27 -19.08 -2.08 4.19
C PRO A 27 -18.13 -0.91 3.87
N ILE A 28 -16.88 -1.04 4.29
CA ILE A 28 -15.80 -0.07 4.03
C ILE A 28 -15.03 -0.53 2.78
N SER A 29 -14.90 0.37 1.80
CA SER A 29 -14.15 0.09 0.57
C SER A 29 -12.69 -0.30 0.86
N SER A 30 -12.22 -1.32 0.15
CA SER A 30 -10.90 -1.93 0.37
C SER A 30 -9.74 -1.12 -0.20
N ASP A 31 -9.98 -0.26 -1.20
CA ASP A 31 -8.90 0.37 -1.98
C ASP A 31 -8.96 1.90 -2.12
N LYS A 32 -10.14 2.52 -1.97
CA LYS A 32 -10.28 3.95 -2.25
C LYS A 32 -10.15 4.80 -0.99
N PRO A 33 -9.22 5.77 -0.99
CA PRO A 33 -9.30 6.83 -0.01
C PRO A 33 -10.52 7.69 -0.27
N VAL A 34 -11.06 8.24 0.81
CA VAL A 34 -12.18 9.19 0.77
C VAL A 34 -11.65 10.57 0.47
N GLU A 35 -10.53 10.94 1.09
CA GLU A 35 -9.97 12.29 0.98
C GLU A 35 -8.45 12.28 0.82
N ILE A 36 -7.94 13.25 0.07
CA ILE A 36 -6.52 13.45 -0.18
C ILE A 36 -6.19 14.93 0.05
N PHE A 37 -5.41 15.21 1.08
CA PHE A 37 -5.08 16.58 1.49
C PHE A 37 -3.58 16.86 1.41
N LYS A 38 -3.24 17.95 0.70
CA LYS A 38 -1.88 18.54 0.71
C LYS A 38 -1.75 19.68 1.73
N TYR A 39 -2.86 20.33 2.05
CA TYR A 39 -2.98 21.41 3.02
C TYR A 39 -4.03 21.02 4.04
N ASN A 40 -3.82 21.39 5.31
CA ASN A 40 -4.80 21.18 6.35
C ASN A 40 -6.02 22.09 6.08
N PRO A 41 -7.24 21.55 5.98
CA PRO A 41 -8.43 22.34 5.68
C PRO A 41 -8.78 23.35 6.78
N GLU A 42 -8.46 23.05 8.04
CA GLU A 42 -8.77 23.92 9.18
C GLU A 42 -7.72 25.03 9.36
N THR A 43 -6.45 24.71 9.15
CA THR A 43 -5.35 25.64 9.46
C THR A 43 -4.68 26.25 8.23
N GLY A 44 -5.01 25.78 7.02
CA GLY A 44 -4.37 26.18 5.76
C GLY A 44 -2.89 25.78 5.62
N LYS A 45 -2.29 25.22 6.67
CA LYS A 45 -0.88 24.84 6.68
C LYS A 45 -0.63 23.64 5.78
N LYS A 46 0.42 23.72 4.96
CA LYS A 46 0.86 22.61 4.12
C LYS A 46 1.32 21.44 4.99
N PHE A 47 0.77 20.26 4.75
CA PHE A 47 1.29 19.05 5.39
C PHE A 47 2.68 18.73 4.86
N ARG A 48 3.53 18.13 5.71
CA ARG A 48 4.87 17.68 5.30
C ARG A 48 4.80 16.65 4.16
N GLN A 49 3.75 15.83 4.16
CA GLN A 49 3.45 14.82 3.15
C GLN A 49 1.95 14.84 2.84
N THR A 50 1.56 14.38 1.65
CA THR A 50 0.14 14.24 1.33
C THR A 50 -0.54 13.29 2.31
N ARG A 51 -1.63 13.74 2.94
CA ARG A 51 -2.45 12.90 3.81
C ARG A 51 -3.55 12.26 2.99
N VAL A 52 -3.62 10.94 3.08
CA VAL A 52 -4.66 10.12 2.45
C VAL A 52 -5.52 9.54 3.57
N LEU A 53 -6.82 9.84 3.56
CA LEU A 53 -7.76 9.46 4.59
C LEU A 53 -8.81 8.52 4.01
N GLY A 54 -8.95 7.35 4.63
CA GLY A 54 -10.12 6.47 4.43
C GLY A 54 -11.11 6.66 5.58
N PHE A 55 -12.33 6.14 5.42
CA PHE A 55 -13.32 6.10 6.51
C PHE A 55 -12.78 5.41 7.77
N LEU A 56 -11.98 4.36 7.57
CA LEU A 56 -11.35 3.59 8.62
C LEU A 56 -9.94 3.19 8.19
N SER A 57 -8.98 3.22 9.13
CA SER A 57 -7.66 2.66 8.87
C SER A 57 -7.68 1.15 9.03
N LEU A 58 -7.85 0.43 7.92
CA LEU A 58 -7.94 -1.04 7.93
C LEU A 58 -6.74 -1.72 8.59
N LYS A 59 -5.53 -1.19 8.42
CA LYS A 59 -4.32 -1.72 9.08
C LYS A 59 -4.40 -1.63 10.60
N HIS A 60 -4.87 -0.51 11.14
CA HIS A 60 -5.01 -0.34 12.59
C HIS A 60 -6.18 -1.17 13.13
N ALA A 61 -7.30 -1.24 12.40
CA ALA A 61 -8.41 -2.11 12.74
C ALA A 61 -7.97 -3.58 12.84
N ALA A 62 -7.19 -4.06 11.86
CA ALA A 62 -6.64 -5.41 11.87
C ALA A 62 -5.70 -5.68 13.08
N ILE A 63 -4.88 -4.69 13.48
CA ILE A 63 -4.08 -4.82 14.71
C ILE A 63 -4.99 -4.90 15.95
N SER A 64 -6.04 -4.08 16.03
CA SER A 64 -7.01 -4.12 17.12
C SER A 64 -7.72 -5.46 17.24
N CYS A 65 -7.96 -6.14 16.11
CA CYS A 65 -8.50 -7.50 16.06
C CYS A 65 -7.44 -8.60 16.32
N GLY A 66 -6.21 -8.24 16.69
CA GLY A 66 -5.14 -9.22 16.94
C GLY A 66 -4.67 -9.97 15.68
N MET A 67 -4.85 -9.41 14.49
CA MET A 67 -4.43 -10.08 13.25
C MET A 67 -2.91 -10.02 13.05
N GLY A 68 -2.23 -9.00 13.58
CA GLY A 68 -0.79 -8.85 13.33
C GLY A 68 -0.19 -7.53 13.78
N GLU A 69 0.92 -7.16 13.13
CA GLU A 69 1.75 -5.99 13.47
C GLU A 69 2.01 -5.12 12.22
N ILE A 70 2.08 -3.80 12.35
CA ILE A 70 2.63 -2.96 11.27
C ILE A 70 4.15 -3.10 11.25
N GLY A 71 4.67 -3.65 10.15
CA GLY A 71 6.10 -3.83 9.94
C GLY A 71 6.84 -2.54 9.62
N TRP A 72 8.17 -2.61 9.59
CA TRP A 72 9.03 -1.50 9.20
C TRP A 72 8.84 -1.04 7.74
N ASN A 73 8.25 -1.89 6.90
CA ASN A 73 7.81 -1.56 5.54
C ASN A 73 6.47 -0.79 5.49
N ASN A 74 5.91 -0.41 6.64
CA ASN A 74 4.61 0.25 6.80
C ASN A 74 3.40 -0.58 6.29
N LEU A 75 3.54 -1.90 6.18
CA LEU A 75 2.46 -2.83 5.82
C LEU A 75 2.03 -3.65 7.03
N LEU A 76 0.79 -4.13 7.02
CA LEU A 76 0.34 -5.11 8.02
C LEU A 76 1.03 -6.45 7.75
N LEU A 77 1.66 -7.02 8.77
CA LEU A 77 2.24 -8.35 8.75
C LEU A 77 1.33 -9.28 9.55
N THR A 78 0.82 -10.34 8.94
CA THR A 78 0.18 -11.47 9.65
C THR A 78 1.16 -12.64 9.81
N PRO A 79 0.95 -13.52 10.81
CA PRO A 79 1.77 -14.73 10.99
C PRO A 79 1.77 -15.66 9.76
N GLU A 80 0.64 -15.79 9.08
CA GLU A 80 0.47 -16.74 7.97
C GLU A 80 0.92 -16.15 6.62
N PHE A 81 0.43 -14.97 6.26
CA PHE A 81 0.61 -14.39 4.92
C PHE A 81 1.67 -13.29 4.86
N GLY A 82 2.12 -12.79 6.02
CA GLY A 82 3.03 -11.65 6.08
C GLY A 82 2.38 -10.39 5.47
N PRO A 83 3.08 -9.65 4.59
CA PRO A 83 2.51 -8.47 3.93
C PRO A 83 1.60 -8.78 2.73
N HIS A 84 1.44 -10.05 2.33
CA HIS A 84 0.82 -10.44 1.06
C HIS A 84 -0.69 -10.66 1.17
N GLN A 85 -1.40 -9.64 1.67
CA GLN A 85 -2.83 -9.71 1.93
C GLN A 85 -3.50 -8.35 1.74
N ARG A 86 -4.79 -8.37 1.42
CA ARG A 86 -5.64 -7.20 1.38
C ARG A 86 -6.68 -7.28 2.49
N LEU A 87 -7.16 -6.12 2.90
CA LEU A 87 -8.09 -5.98 4.01
C LEU A 87 -9.37 -5.33 3.48
N CYS A 88 -10.48 -5.71 4.05
CA CYS A 88 -11.76 -5.00 4.01
C CYS A 88 -12.33 -4.98 5.42
N ALA A 89 -13.32 -4.13 5.66
CA ALA A 89 -14.01 -4.10 6.95
C ALA A 89 -15.49 -3.83 6.76
N ILE A 90 -16.30 -4.24 7.72
CA ILE A 90 -17.71 -3.89 7.83
C ILE A 90 -17.89 -3.28 9.21
N VAL A 91 -18.45 -2.07 9.27
CA VAL A 91 -18.88 -1.46 10.52
C VAL A 91 -20.33 -1.88 10.74
N THR A 92 -20.63 -2.50 11.88
CA THR A 92 -21.97 -3.06 12.15
C THR A 92 -22.37 -2.88 13.61
N GLU A 93 -23.68 -2.81 13.86
CA GLU A 93 -24.27 -2.83 15.20
C GLU A 93 -24.53 -4.26 15.73
N ALA A 94 -24.25 -5.28 14.90
CA ALA A 94 -24.42 -6.66 15.32
C ALA A 94 -23.57 -6.96 16.58
N PRO A 95 -24.13 -7.68 17.58
CA PRO A 95 -23.43 -7.99 18.83
C PRO A 95 -22.38 -9.09 18.61
N ILE A 96 -21.19 -8.69 18.15
CA ILE A 96 -20.07 -9.59 17.88
C ILE A 96 -19.08 -9.52 19.05
N LYS A 97 -18.65 -10.68 19.55
CA LYS A 97 -17.60 -10.75 20.55
C LYS A 97 -16.27 -10.31 19.93
N ALA A 98 -15.66 -9.28 20.50
CA ALA A 98 -14.36 -8.79 20.05
C ALA A 98 -13.24 -9.81 20.30
N ASP A 99 -12.33 -9.91 19.34
CA ASP A 99 -11.08 -10.64 19.51
C ASP A 99 -10.12 -9.88 20.44
N PRO A 100 -9.25 -10.59 21.17
CA PRO A 100 -8.24 -9.94 22.00
C PRO A 100 -7.24 -9.19 21.13
N MET A 101 -6.86 -7.99 21.56
CA MET A 101 -5.73 -7.26 20.99
C MET A 101 -4.43 -7.97 21.40
N GLY A 102 -4.05 -9.02 20.67
CA GLY A 102 -2.84 -9.79 20.91
C GLY A 102 -1.58 -8.96 20.63
N LYS A 103 -0.58 -9.03 21.50
CA LYS A 103 0.77 -8.54 21.19
C LYS A 103 1.46 -9.56 20.28
N ILE A 104 1.44 -9.28 18.99
CA ILE A 104 2.11 -10.08 17.97
C ILE A 104 3.40 -9.36 17.56
N GLU A 105 4.55 -10.00 17.77
CA GLU A 105 5.86 -9.44 17.41
C GLU A 105 6.47 -10.18 16.22
N LEU A 106 6.21 -9.68 15.02
CA LEU A 106 6.66 -10.28 13.77
C LEU A 106 7.87 -9.54 13.19
N CYS A 107 7.86 -8.21 13.24
CA CYS A 107 8.89 -7.39 12.61
C CYS A 107 10.14 -7.26 13.49
N LYS A 108 11.20 -8.00 13.15
CA LYS A 108 12.50 -7.89 13.86
C LYS A 108 13.38 -6.73 13.40
N LYS A 109 12.79 -5.68 12.79
CA LYS A 109 13.51 -4.49 12.25
C LYS A 109 14.83 -4.83 11.52
N CYS A 110 14.75 -5.75 10.56
CA CYS A 110 15.95 -6.26 9.86
C CYS A 110 16.47 -5.37 8.72
N GLY A 111 15.77 -4.28 8.37
CA GLY A 111 16.17 -3.31 7.35
C GLY A 111 16.09 -3.79 5.89
N ARG A 112 15.69 -5.04 5.62
CA ARG A 112 15.60 -5.58 4.25
C ARG A 112 14.68 -4.76 3.35
N CYS A 113 13.53 -4.35 3.86
CA CYS A 113 12.57 -3.53 3.14
C CYS A 113 13.09 -2.13 2.78
N ILE A 114 13.91 -1.53 3.65
CA ILE A 114 14.55 -0.23 3.41
C ILE A 114 15.57 -0.38 2.28
N LYS A 115 16.46 -1.38 2.37
CA LYS A 115 17.48 -1.65 1.35
C LYS A 115 16.88 -1.96 -0.02
N ALA A 116 15.74 -2.64 -0.04
CA ALA A 116 15.05 -2.99 -1.29
C ALA A 116 14.21 -1.85 -1.86
N CYS A 117 13.99 -0.74 -1.14
CA CYS A 117 13.09 0.31 -1.56
C CYS A 117 13.67 1.13 -2.73
N PRO A 118 13.14 1.00 -3.96
CA PRO A 118 13.72 1.63 -5.14
C PRO A 118 13.59 3.17 -5.15
N SER A 119 12.55 3.70 -4.51
CA SER A 119 12.27 5.14 -4.42
C SER A 119 12.90 5.80 -3.18
N GLY A 120 13.48 5.00 -2.27
CA GLY A 120 13.98 5.50 -0.98
C GLY A 120 12.87 6.11 -0.12
N ALA A 121 11.63 5.62 -0.28
CA ALA A 121 10.46 6.05 0.50
C ALA A 121 10.47 5.52 1.94
N LEU A 122 11.10 4.36 2.18
CA LEU A 122 11.26 3.77 3.50
C LEU A 122 12.62 4.16 4.08
N GLN A 123 12.63 4.71 5.29
CA GLN A 123 13.85 4.99 6.06
C GLN A 123 13.62 4.66 7.53
N ASP A 124 14.67 4.68 8.35
CA ASP A 124 14.64 4.10 9.69
C ASP A 124 13.53 4.65 10.59
N ASP A 125 13.27 5.95 10.50
CA ASP A 125 12.31 6.70 11.31
C ASP A 125 11.11 7.25 10.51
N ARG A 126 11.09 7.03 9.19
CA ARG A 126 10.13 7.72 8.31
C ARG A 126 9.72 6.91 7.10
N TYR A 127 8.45 7.07 6.75
CA TYR A 127 7.86 6.65 5.48
C TYR A 127 7.41 7.88 4.71
N ASP A 128 7.81 7.98 3.45
CA ASP A 128 7.42 9.05 2.52
C ASP A 128 6.39 8.51 1.53
N VAL A 129 5.11 8.76 1.82
CA VAL A 129 3.99 8.27 1.00
C VAL A 129 4.03 8.85 -0.41
N ASP A 130 4.48 10.09 -0.60
CA ASP A 130 4.51 10.75 -1.90
C ASP A 130 5.51 10.03 -2.82
N ARG A 131 6.70 9.70 -2.31
CA ARG A 131 7.69 8.92 -3.08
C ARG A 131 7.23 7.50 -3.34
N CYS A 132 6.62 6.85 -2.35
CA CYS A 132 6.15 5.47 -2.50
C CYS A 132 5.05 5.40 -3.56
N PHE A 133 4.04 6.26 -3.45
CA PHE A 133 2.91 6.31 -4.36
C PHE A 133 3.33 6.70 -5.77
N SER A 134 4.20 7.72 -5.92
CA SER A 134 4.70 8.12 -7.25
C SER A 134 5.41 6.99 -7.97
N PHE A 135 6.23 6.23 -7.24
CA PHE A 135 6.94 5.10 -7.80
C PHE A 135 6.02 3.89 -8.05
N TRP A 136 5.08 3.64 -7.15
CA TRP A 136 4.10 2.56 -7.29
C TRP A 136 3.14 2.79 -8.45
N SER A 137 2.67 4.02 -8.68
CA SER A 137 1.76 4.36 -9.77
C SER A 137 2.46 4.58 -11.11
N TYR A 138 3.64 5.21 -11.14
CA TYR A 138 4.27 5.63 -12.40
C TYR A 138 5.63 5.00 -12.67
N GLY A 139 6.18 4.21 -11.74
CA GLY A 139 7.56 3.72 -11.83
C GLY A 139 8.63 4.81 -11.68
N PHE A 140 8.24 6.06 -11.43
CA PHE A 140 9.16 7.19 -11.34
C PHE A 140 9.66 7.41 -9.91
N LYS A 141 10.98 7.63 -9.78
CA LYS A 141 11.61 7.92 -8.48
C LYS A 141 11.21 9.28 -7.92
N ARG A 142 10.76 10.21 -8.76
CA ARG A 142 10.39 11.58 -8.38
C ARG A 142 9.22 12.07 -9.23
N LEU A 143 8.37 12.90 -8.64
CA LEU A 143 7.36 13.66 -9.39
C LEU A 143 8.02 14.74 -10.25
N ALA A 144 7.24 15.26 -11.20
CA ALA A 144 7.64 16.40 -12.01
C ALA A 144 8.07 17.57 -11.09
N PRO A 145 9.29 18.10 -11.25
CA PRO A 145 9.79 19.15 -10.41
C PRO A 145 9.06 20.47 -10.68
N VAL A 146 8.71 21.18 -9.60
CA VAL A 146 8.16 22.55 -9.70
C VAL A 146 9.27 23.55 -10.04
N LYS A 147 10.49 23.29 -9.56
CA LYS A 147 11.63 24.17 -9.71
C LYS A 147 12.34 23.87 -11.03
N PHE A 148 12.55 24.90 -11.85
CA PHE A 148 13.14 24.76 -13.18
C PHE A 148 14.52 24.07 -13.18
N TRP A 149 15.36 24.31 -12.18
CA TRP A 149 16.71 23.71 -12.08
C TRP A 149 16.75 22.20 -11.80
N GLU A 150 15.65 21.59 -11.36
CA GLU A 150 15.59 20.13 -11.16
C GLU A 150 15.19 19.38 -12.45
N TRP A 151 14.77 20.10 -13.50
CA TRP A 151 14.33 19.52 -14.78
C TRP A 151 15.42 18.74 -15.54
N PRO A 152 16.70 19.15 -15.59
CA PRO A 152 17.73 18.38 -16.29
C PRO A 152 17.85 16.93 -15.77
N GLY A 153 17.78 16.75 -14.45
CA GLY A 153 17.79 15.42 -13.83
C GLY A 153 16.52 14.63 -14.10
N TYR A 154 15.36 15.29 -14.09
CA TYR A 154 14.08 14.67 -14.39
C TYR A 154 13.97 14.21 -15.85
N LEU A 155 14.43 15.03 -16.81
CA LEU A 155 14.49 14.67 -18.23
C LEU A 155 15.43 13.49 -18.48
N LYS A 156 16.60 13.46 -17.81
CA LYS A 156 17.51 12.31 -17.88
C LYS A 156 16.83 11.02 -17.42
N MET A 157 16.08 11.07 -16.31
CA MET A 157 15.31 9.95 -15.81
C MET A 157 14.25 9.49 -16.82
N ILE A 158 13.47 10.41 -17.41
CA ILE A 158 12.47 10.09 -18.44
C ILE A 158 13.13 9.45 -19.66
N LEU A 159 14.24 10.01 -20.16
CA LEU A 159 14.96 9.47 -21.31
C LEU A 159 15.48 8.05 -21.03
N GLN A 160 15.96 7.77 -19.82
CA GLN A 160 16.36 6.42 -19.42
C GLN A 160 15.15 5.47 -19.35
N HIS A 161 14.01 5.94 -18.85
CA HIS A 161 12.77 5.15 -18.82
C HIS A 161 12.31 4.78 -20.22
N LEU A 162 12.24 5.77 -21.12
CA LEU A 162 11.84 5.62 -22.52
C LEU A 162 12.73 4.67 -23.33
N LYS A 163 14.00 4.51 -22.96
CA LYS A 163 14.89 3.52 -23.58
C LYS A 163 14.48 2.08 -23.30
N ARG A 164 13.84 1.83 -22.17
CA ARG A 164 13.49 0.48 -21.71
C ARG A 164 12.01 0.19 -21.85
N ARG A 165 11.14 1.20 -21.71
CA ARG A 165 9.69 1.04 -21.66
C ARG A 165 8.93 2.16 -22.35
N ASP A 166 7.77 1.79 -22.88
CA ASP A 166 6.86 2.72 -23.53
C ASP A 166 5.99 3.44 -22.48
N ILE A 167 6.29 4.72 -22.25
CA ILE A 167 5.58 5.54 -21.26
C ILE A 167 4.09 5.67 -21.57
N ILE A 168 3.69 5.64 -22.85
CA ILE A 168 2.30 5.83 -23.28
C ILE A 168 1.51 4.59 -22.92
N ILE A 169 2.04 3.41 -23.26
CA ILE A 169 1.42 2.13 -22.93
C ILE A 169 1.32 1.95 -21.42
N GLU A 170 2.38 2.25 -20.66
CA GLU A 170 2.35 2.13 -19.20
C GLU A 170 1.39 3.10 -18.54
N THR A 171 1.37 4.35 -19.00
CA THR A 171 0.42 5.35 -18.48
C THR A 171 -1.01 4.91 -18.78
N ALA A 172 -1.29 4.43 -20.01
CA ALA A 172 -2.59 3.90 -20.37
C ALA A 172 -2.97 2.67 -19.52
N GLN A 173 -2.05 1.73 -19.30
CA GLN A 173 -2.28 0.56 -18.44
C GLN A 173 -2.55 0.97 -16.99
N THR A 174 -1.87 2.00 -16.48
CA THR A 174 -2.11 2.54 -15.14
C THR A 174 -3.55 3.06 -15.03
N TYR A 175 -4.03 3.83 -16.01
CA TYR A 175 -5.41 4.33 -16.02
C TYR A 175 -6.48 3.23 -16.23
N ILE A 176 -6.18 2.19 -17.01
CA ILE A 176 -7.17 1.17 -17.38
C ILE A 176 -7.22 0.04 -16.35
N THR A 177 -6.06 -0.41 -15.87
CA THR A 177 -5.93 -1.65 -15.09
C THR A 177 -5.41 -1.46 -13.68
N ASP A 178 -4.98 -0.26 -13.31
CA ASP A 178 -4.48 0.05 -11.95
C ASP A 178 -3.30 -0.86 -11.59
N VAL A 179 -2.24 -0.81 -12.40
CA VAL A 179 -1.07 -1.71 -12.29
C VAL A 179 -0.12 -1.23 -11.18
N ASP A 180 0.16 -2.12 -10.24
CA ASP A 180 1.13 -1.91 -9.17
C ASP A 180 2.57 -2.06 -9.71
N ASN A 181 3.31 -0.97 -9.86
CA ASN A 181 4.69 -1.02 -10.39
C ASN A 181 5.72 -1.51 -9.36
N CYS A 182 5.36 -1.65 -8.09
CA CYS A 182 6.31 -1.95 -7.02
C CYS A 182 5.73 -2.86 -5.92
N ILE A 183 6.40 -3.99 -5.67
CA ILE A 183 6.15 -4.89 -4.54
C ILE A 183 7.44 -5.27 -3.78
N GLU A 184 8.54 -4.54 -4.00
CA GLU A 184 9.89 -4.90 -3.51
C GLU A 184 9.97 -5.09 -1.99
N CYS A 185 9.39 -4.17 -1.21
CA CYS A 185 9.41 -4.25 0.24
C CYS A 185 8.60 -5.44 0.80
N MET A 186 7.60 -5.92 0.04
CA MET A 186 6.82 -7.11 0.37
C MET A 186 7.63 -8.37 0.08
N ARG A 187 8.18 -8.46 -1.14
CA ARG A 187 8.96 -9.62 -1.62
C ARG A 187 10.13 -9.97 -0.71
N VAL A 188 10.86 -8.96 -0.25
CA VAL A 188 12.04 -9.21 0.60
C VAL A 188 11.69 -9.56 2.04
N CYS A 189 10.48 -9.24 2.51
CA CYS A 189 10.01 -9.56 3.85
C CYS A 189 9.99 -11.08 4.06
N LYS A 190 10.53 -11.56 5.19
CA LYS A 190 10.54 -12.98 5.55
C LYS A 190 9.35 -13.40 6.43
N VAL A 191 8.51 -12.46 6.84
CA VAL A 191 7.35 -12.77 7.67
C VAL A 191 6.26 -13.43 6.82
N GLY A 192 5.59 -14.44 7.40
CA GLY A 192 4.52 -15.21 6.77
C GLY A 192 4.92 -16.66 6.60
N ALA A 193 4.38 -17.56 7.42
CA ALA A 193 4.68 -19.01 7.38
C ALA A 193 4.32 -19.66 6.03
N MET A 194 3.29 -19.16 5.35
CA MET A 194 2.94 -19.62 4.01
C MET A 194 3.86 -19.00 2.95
N TRP A 195 4.16 -17.70 3.08
CA TRP A 195 5.09 -17.03 2.18
C TRP A 195 6.48 -17.69 2.19
N GLU A 196 6.97 -18.09 3.36
CA GLU A 196 8.27 -18.78 3.49
C GLU A 196 8.36 -20.06 2.66
N LYS A 197 7.25 -20.79 2.47
CA LYS A 197 7.20 -22.05 1.70
C LYS A 197 7.22 -21.86 0.19
N ILE A 198 6.64 -20.77 -0.30
CA ILE A 198 6.48 -20.50 -1.73
C ILE A 198 7.44 -19.41 -2.26
N ARG A 199 8.21 -18.81 -1.36
CA ARG A 199 9.14 -17.73 -1.70
C ARG A 199 10.28 -18.29 -2.58
N PRO A 200 10.57 -17.64 -3.72
CA PRO A 200 11.72 -17.99 -4.54
C PRO A 200 13.06 -17.76 -3.81
N ASP A 201 14.04 -18.63 -4.06
CA ASP A 201 15.40 -18.48 -3.52
C ASP A 201 16.09 -17.21 -4.03
N SER A 202 15.88 -16.88 -5.30
CA SER A 202 16.37 -15.65 -5.93
C SER A 202 15.24 -14.65 -6.13
N LEU A 203 15.48 -13.41 -5.71
CA LEU A 203 14.55 -12.29 -5.87
C LEU A 203 15.20 -11.23 -6.77
N PRO A 204 15.22 -11.42 -8.10
CA PRO A 204 15.69 -10.37 -9.00
C PRO A 204 14.79 -9.14 -8.85
N LEU A 205 15.36 -7.94 -9.01
CA LEU A 205 14.60 -6.69 -8.94
C LEU A 205 13.41 -6.74 -9.92
N GLN A 206 12.26 -6.24 -9.49
CA GLN A 206 11.09 -6.18 -10.35
C GLN A 206 11.41 -5.25 -11.52
N LYS A 207 11.37 -5.83 -12.73
CA LYS A 207 11.67 -5.11 -13.96
C LYS A 207 10.76 -3.90 -14.18
N SER A 208 9.57 -3.85 -13.56
CA SER A 208 8.62 -2.71 -13.60
C SER A 208 9.05 -1.47 -12.79
N GLY A 209 10.21 -1.48 -12.13
CA GLY A 209 10.62 -0.35 -11.30
C GLY A 209 11.43 0.76 -11.99
N GLY A 210 11.77 0.67 -13.28
CA GLY A 210 12.71 1.63 -13.92
C GLY A 210 14.03 1.78 -13.15
N THR A 211 14.42 0.77 -12.35
CA THR A 211 15.47 0.83 -11.32
C THR A 211 16.64 -0.09 -11.59
N GLU A 212 16.63 -0.80 -12.70
CA GLU A 212 17.87 -1.35 -13.23
C GLU A 212 18.69 -0.18 -13.79
N GLU A 213 19.80 0.12 -13.11
CA GLU A 213 20.92 1.01 -13.50
C GLU A 213 20.66 2.14 -14.51
#